data_AF-A0A920DP56-F1
#
_entry.id   AF-A0A920DP56-F1
#
_cell.length_a   1.000
_cell.length_b   1.000
_cell.length_c   1.000
_cell.angle_alpha   90.00
_cell.angle_beta   90.00
_cell.angle_gamma   90.00
#
_symmetry.space_group_name_H-M   'P 1'
#
loop_
_entity.id
_entity.type
_entity.pdbx_description
1 polymer ?
#
loop_
_entity_poly.entity_id
_entity_poly.type
_entity_poly.pdbx_seq_one_letter_code
_entity_poly.pdbx_strand_id
1 'polypeptide(L)'
;MKNLALLILSIGAMNLASFTNDESFFDQMNDVNLIEDNMMVKSKCPPTTSGCLVNSQDGELFIYITNSISKSLHDVSLFGLMFDAYQFQETGKINTLKTCRMKLAYAKDKNYLNAVSSLEREC
;
A
#
# COMPACT_ATOMS: atom_id res chain seq x y z
N MET A 1 -21.18 35.33 -23.07
CA MET A 1 -19.92 35.40 -22.32
C MET A 1 -19.87 34.22 -21.37
N LYS A 2 -18.79 33.42 -21.44
CA LYS A 2 -18.58 32.16 -20.73
C LYS A 2 -18.37 32.43 -19.23
N ASN A 3 -19.24 31.92 -18.36
CA ASN A 3 -18.91 31.74 -16.95
C ASN A 3 -18.44 30.31 -16.76
N LEU A 4 -17.12 30.16 -16.81
CA LEU A 4 -16.39 28.94 -16.48
C LEU A 4 -16.45 28.76 -14.97
N ALA A 5 -17.34 27.88 -14.49
CA ALA A 5 -17.32 27.45 -13.10
C ALA A 5 -16.04 26.62 -12.87
N LEU A 6 -15.05 27.22 -12.20
CA LEU A 6 -13.88 26.52 -11.69
C LEU A 6 -14.35 25.64 -10.51
N LEU A 7 -14.65 24.38 -10.78
CA LEU A 7 -14.73 23.35 -9.74
C LEU A 7 -13.31 23.09 -9.26
N ILE A 8 -12.97 23.69 -8.12
CA ILE A 8 -11.74 23.42 -7.38
C ILE A 8 -11.83 21.96 -6.92
N LEU A 9 -11.19 21.06 -7.66
CA LEU A 9 -10.85 19.72 -7.20
C LEU A 9 -9.86 19.86 -6.04
N SER A 10 -10.37 20.05 -4.83
CA SER A 10 -9.58 19.88 -3.60
C SER A 10 -9.29 18.39 -3.41
N ILE A 11 -8.41 17.84 -4.23
CA ILE A 11 -7.78 16.56 -3.94
C ILE A 11 -6.93 16.84 -2.72
N GLY A 12 -7.38 16.35 -1.56
CA GLY A 12 -6.65 16.49 -0.30
C GLY A 12 -5.20 16.06 -0.50
N ALA A 13 -4.28 17.02 -0.39
CA ALA A 13 -2.87 16.71 -0.22
C ALA A 13 -2.74 16.05 1.15
N MET A 14 -2.89 14.73 1.20
CA MET A 14 -2.49 13.99 2.39
C MET A 14 -0.99 14.21 2.54
N ASN A 15 -0.59 14.90 3.61
CA ASN A 15 0.81 15.19 3.88
C ASN A 15 1.57 13.87 3.99
N LEU A 16 2.57 13.67 3.13
CA LEU A 16 3.45 12.50 3.15
C LEU A 16 4.12 12.33 4.53
N ALA A 17 4.38 13.45 5.21
CA ALA A 17 4.91 13.52 6.57
C ALA A 17 3.98 12.93 7.66
N SER A 18 2.68 12.77 7.39
CA SER A 18 1.77 12.09 8.31
C SER A 18 1.91 10.57 8.25
N PHE A 19 2.56 10.02 7.21
CA PHE A 19 2.82 8.59 7.05
C PHE A 19 4.23 8.17 7.53
N THR A 20 5.14 9.13 7.81
CA THR A 20 6.53 8.84 8.20
C THR A 20 6.69 8.51 9.69
N ASN A 21 5.65 8.71 10.50
CA ASN A 21 5.61 8.21 11.88
C ASN A 21 5.10 6.77 11.84
N ASP A 22 5.96 5.84 11.43
CA ASP A 22 5.67 4.42 11.12
C ASP A 22 4.80 3.73 12.18
N GLU A 23 5.00 3.99 13.47
CA GLU A 23 4.19 3.34 14.53
C GLU A 23 2.71 3.76 14.48
N SER A 24 2.42 5.05 14.23
CA SER A 24 1.05 5.57 14.31
C SER A 24 0.14 5.14 13.16
N PHE A 25 0.68 4.87 11.97
CA PHE A 25 -0.12 4.45 10.81
C PHE A 25 -0.52 2.98 10.90
N PHE A 26 0.41 2.12 11.32
CA PHE A 26 0.16 0.69 11.45
C PHE A 26 -0.75 0.37 12.65
N ASP A 27 -0.63 1.12 13.75
CA ASP A 27 -1.51 0.98 14.93
C ASP A 27 -2.98 1.38 14.65
N GLN A 28 -3.24 2.13 13.57
CA GLN A 28 -4.60 2.52 13.17
C GLN A 28 -5.32 1.45 12.36
N MET A 29 -4.61 0.41 11.88
CA MET A 29 -5.20 -0.63 11.03
C MET A 29 -5.67 -1.86 11.81
N ASN A 30 -6.29 -1.66 12.98
CA ASN A 30 -6.78 -2.75 13.85
C ASN A 30 -7.75 -3.73 13.15
N ASP A 31 -8.35 -3.32 12.02
CA ASP A 31 -9.32 -4.13 11.27
C ASP A 31 -8.70 -4.88 10.06
N VAL A 32 -7.36 -4.96 9.97
CA VAL A 32 -6.66 -5.69 8.89
C VAL A 32 -5.81 -6.81 9.47
N ASN A 33 -6.13 -8.05 9.08
CA ASN A 33 -5.41 -9.24 9.50
C ASN A 33 -4.15 -9.44 8.65
N LEU A 34 -2.97 -9.38 9.27
CA LEU A 34 -1.69 -9.68 8.61
C LEU A 34 -1.32 -11.16 8.76
N ILE A 35 -1.04 -11.83 7.65
CA ILE A 35 -0.60 -13.23 7.61
C ILE A 35 0.68 -13.34 6.79
N GLU A 36 1.78 -13.64 7.49
CA GLU A 36 3.10 -13.87 6.88
C GLU A 36 3.36 -15.37 6.66
N ASP A 37 2.85 -15.91 5.55
CA ASP A 37 2.99 -17.34 5.21
C ASP A 37 3.06 -17.57 3.69
N ASN A 38 4.15 -18.19 3.25
CA ASN A 38 4.42 -18.46 1.82
C ASN A 38 3.41 -19.42 1.17
N MET A 39 2.88 -20.38 1.91
CA MET A 39 1.84 -21.29 1.42
C MET A 39 0.52 -20.55 1.28
N MET A 40 0.18 -19.69 2.24
CA MET A 40 -1.03 -18.87 2.17
C MET A 40 -0.98 -17.89 0.99
N VAL A 41 0.15 -17.23 0.74
CA VAL A 41 0.33 -16.37 -0.44
C VAL A 41 0.10 -17.15 -1.73
N LYS A 42 0.69 -18.35 -1.88
CA LYS A 42 0.49 -19.20 -3.07
C LYS A 42 -0.97 -19.61 -3.26
N SER A 43 -1.72 -19.77 -2.17
CA SER A 43 -3.13 -20.18 -2.22
C SER A 43 -4.10 -19.03 -2.43
N LYS A 44 -3.78 -17.83 -1.95
CA LYS A 44 -4.73 -16.70 -1.84
C LYS A 44 -4.42 -15.55 -2.80
N CYS A 45 -3.17 -15.40 -3.21
CA CYS A 45 -2.73 -14.30 -4.05
C CYS A 45 -2.57 -14.69 -5.52
N PRO A 46 -2.65 -13.72 -6.45
CA PRO A 46 -2.32 -13.97 -7.85
C PRO A 46 -0.91 -14.58 -8.00
N PRO A 47 -0.70 -15.47 -8.98
CA PRO A 47 0.61 -16.06 -9.22
C PRO A 47 1.70 -14.99 -9.34
N THR A 48 2.92 -15.32 -8.89
CA THR A 48 4.12 -14.46 -8.96
C THR A 48 4.12 -13.19 -8.11
N THR A 49 3.06 -12.92 -7.34
CA THR A 49 3.04 -11.78 -6.40
C THR A 49 3.78 -12.11 -5.10
N SER A 50 4.38 -11.10 -4.48
CA SER A 50 4.95 -11.21 -3.12
C SER A 50 3.89 -11.14 -2.01
N GLY A 51 2.66 -10.79 -2.35
CA GLY A 51 1.56 -10.65 -1.42
C GLY A 51 0.35 -9.98 -2.05
N CYS A 52 -0.77 -9.97 -1.34
CA CYS A 52 -2.02 -9.38 -1.79
C CYS A 52 -2.92 -8.98 -0.62
N LEU A 53 -3.77 -7.99 -0.88
CA LEU A 53 -4.91 -7.66 -0.04
C LEU A 53 -6.13 -8.44 -0.54
N VAL A 54 -6.81 -9.12 0.38
CA VAL A 54 -8.03 -9.90 0.11
C VAL A 54 -9.13 -9.39 1.03
N ASN A 55 -10.33 -9.23 0.48
CA ASN A 55 -11.55 -8.98 1.24
C ASN A 55 -12.34 -10.29 1.35
N SER A 56 -12.67 -10.70 2.58
CA SER A 56 -13.54 -11.85 2.82
C SER A 56 -14.98 -11.55 2.43
N GLN A 57 -15.83 -12.59 2.39
CA GLN A 57 -17.26 -12.39 2.13
C GLN A 57 -17.95 -11.60 3.27
N ASP A 58 -17.37 -11.65 4.47
CA ASP A 58 -17.88 -11.00 5.67
C ASP A 58 -17.34 -9.56 5.84
N GLY A 59 -16.55 -9.08 4.89
CA GLY A 59 -16.00 -7.71 4.88
C GLY A 59 -14.66 -7.55 5.60
N GLU A 60 -14.09 -8.64 6.12
CA GLU A 60 -12.78 -8.61 6.78
C GLU A 60 -11.64 -8.50 5.77
N LEU A 61 -10.66 -7.66 6.08
CA LEU A 61 -9.48 -7.48 5.24
C LEU A 61 -8.32 -8.34 5.71
N PHE A 62 -7.68 -9.03 4.77
CA PHE A 62 -6.50 -9.86 5.00
C PHE A 62 -5.36 -9.41 4.09
N ILE A 63 -4.19 -9.18 4.67
CA ILE A 63 -2.94 -9.03 3.95
C ILE A 63 -2.19 -10.35 4.07
N TYR A 64 -1.98 -11.01 2.93
CA TYR A 64 -1.07 -12.15 2.83
C TYR A 64 0.24 -11.67 2.23
N ILE A 65 1.37 -11.93 2.88
CA ILE A 65 2.69 -11.54 2.38
C ILE A 65 3.73 -12.64 2.59
N THR A 66 4.66 -12.76 1.64
CA THR A 66 5.73 -13.76 1.70
C THR A 66 6.86 -13.30 2.61
N ASN A 67 7.37 -14.17 3.47
CA ASN A 67 8.57 -13.94 4.25
C ASN A 67 9.86 -14.45 3.55
N SER A 68 9.77 -14.83 2.27
CA SER A 68 10.88 -15.41 1.50
C SER A 68 11.64 -14.43 0.61
N ILE A 69 11.35 -13.13 0.72
CA ILE A 69 12.01 -12.04 -0.01
C ILE A 69 12.96 -11.26 0.90
N SER A 70 13.82 -10.41 0.32
CA SER A 70 14.70 -9.55 1.12
C SER A 70 13.88 -8.61 2.01
N LYS A 71 14.42 -8.27 3.20
CA LYS A 71 13.77 -7.34 4.15
C LYS A 71 13.30 -6.04 3.47
N SER A 72 14.13 -5.46 2.60
CA SER A 72 13.79 -4.23 1.88
C SER A 72 12.56 -4.39 0.98
N LEU A 73 12.43 -5.51 0.27
CA LEU A 73 11.27 -5.78 -0.59
C LEU A 73 10.05 -6.16 0.25
N HIS A 74 10.26 -6.86 1.37
CA HIS A 74 9.22 -7.20 2.33
C HIS A 74 8.57 -5.94 2.89
N ASP A 75 9.35 -5.07 3.53
CA ASP A 75 8.84 -3.86 4.18
C ASP A 75 8.12 -2.94 3.20
N VAL A 76 8.68 -2.75 1.99
CA VAL A 76 8.07 -1.93 0.93
C VAL A 76 6.78 -2.55 0.41
N SER A 77 6.70 -3.88 0.31
CA SER A 77 5.49 -4.57 -0.13
C SER A 77 4.42 -4.51 0.95
N LEU A 78 4.78 -4.75 2.21
CA LEU A 78 3.87 -4.65 3.36
C LEU A 78 3.30 -3.24 3.47
N PHE A 79 4.16 -2.22 3.43
CA PHE A 79 3.73 -0.82 3.45
C PHE A 79 2.73 -0.52 2.32
N GLY A 80 3.01 -0.99 1.09
CA GLY A 80 2.08 -0.83 -0.04
C GLY A 80 0.73 -1.50 0.19
N LEU A 81 0.71 -2.73 0.70
CA LEU A 81 -0.51 -3.49 0.98
C LEU A 81 -1.34 -2.86 2.10
N MET A 82 -0.68 -2.33 3.13
CA MET A 82 -1.34 -1.59 4.20
C MET A 82 -1.92 -0.27 3.70
N PHE A 83 -1.19 0.44 2.83
CA PHE A 83 -1.72 1.63 2.17
C PHE A 83 -2.90 1.32 1.22
N ASP A 84 -2.88 0.18 0.53
CA ASP A 84 -4.02 -0.30 -0.25
C ASP A 84 -5.24 -0.58 0.62
N ALA A 85 -5.05 -1.23 1.77
CA ALA A 85 -6.12 -1.50 2.71
C ALA A 85 -6.71 -0.21 3.31
N TYR A 86 -5.87 0.77 3.66
CA TYR A 86 -6.33 2.09 4.09
C TYR A 86 -7.19 2.77 3.01
N GLN A 87 -6.72 2.81 1.77
CA GLN A 87 -7.50 3.38 0.67
C GLN A 87 -8.83 2.66 0.47
N PHE A 88 -8.84 1.33 0.58
CA PHE A 88 -10.04 0.52 0.44
C PHE A 88 -11.04 0.80 1.57
N GLN A 89 -10.59 0.89 2.82
CA GLN A 89 -11.45 1.22 3.96
C GLN A 89 -12.05 2.63 3.80
N GLU A 90 -11.26 3.61 3.38
CA GLU A 90 -11.71 5.01 3.25
C GLU A 90 -12.62 5.25 2.02
N THR A 91 -12.40 4.53 0.93
CA THR A 91 -13.00 4.89 -0.38
C THR A 91 -13.66 3.74 -1.13
N GLY A 92 -13.52 2.50 -0.65
CA GLY A 92 -13.93 1.28 -1.34
C GLY A 92 -13.14 1.00 -2.63
N LYS A 93 -12.06 1.76 -2.90
CA LYS A 93 -11.27 1.69 -4.14
C LYS A 93 -9.79 1.80 -3.85
N ILE A 94 -8.98 1.16 -4.68
CA ILE A 94 -7.52 1.21 -4.61
C ILE A 94 -7.00 2.01 -5.81
N ASN A 95 -6.16 3.02 -5.56
CA ASN A 95 -5.44 3.73 -6.60
C ASN A 95 -3.99 3.23 -6.65
N THR A 96 -3.73 2.32 -7.59
CA THR A 96 -2.42 1.66 -7.73
C THR A 96 -1.27 2.64 -7.99
N LEU A 97 -1.50 3.73 -8.73
CA LEU A 97 -0.50 4.77 -8.96
C LEU A 97 -0.14 5.51 -7.66
N LYS A 98 -1.15 5.78 -6.82
CA LYS A 98 -0.92 6.39 -5.50
C LYS A 98 -0.11 5.45 -4.62
N THR A 99 -0.47 4.17 -4.57
CA THR A 99 0.28 3.14 -3.84
C THR A 99 1.72 3.06 -4.32
N CYS A 100 1.96 3.07 -5.63
CA CYS A 100 3.31 3.01 -6.18
C CYS A 100 4.17 4.20 -5.73
N ARG A 101 3.62 5.42 -5.79
CA ARG A 101 4.30 6.63 -5.29
C ARG A 101 4.59 6.57 -3.80
N MET A 102 3.65 6.04 -3.00
CA MET A 102 3.85 5.87 -1.56
C MET A 102 4.94 4.84 -1.26
N LYS A 103 4.95 3.70 -1.96
CA LYS A 103 6.03 2.69 -1.86
C LYS A 103 7.39 3.30 -2.18
N LEU A 104 7.47 4.12 -3.23
CA LEU A 104 8.70 4.80 -3.63
C LEU A 104 9.17 5.79 -2.55
N ALA A 105 8.25 6.57 -1.98
CA ALA A 105 8.55 7.49 -0.89
C ALA A 105 9.08 6.75 0.34
N TYR A 106 8.41 5.66 0.75
CA TYR A 106 8.83 4.82 1.86
C TYR A 106 10.21 4.19 1.62
N ALA A 107 10.46 3.65 0.43
CA ALA A 107 11.77 3.08 0.07
C ALA A 107 12.90 4.12 0.13
N LYS A 108 12.62 5.37 -0.28
CA LYS A 108 13.57 6.49 -0.19
C LYS A 108 13.85 6.87 1.26
N ASP A 109 12.82 6.98 2.10
CA ASP A 109 12.95 7.27 3.53
C ASP A 109 13.82 6.22 4.25
N LYS A 110 13.61 4.93 3.95
CA LYS A 110 14.36 3.82 4.55
C LYS A 110 15.72 3.53 3.92
N ASN A 111 16.15 4.31 2.92
CA ASN A 111 17.38 4.08 2.16
C ASN A 111 17.46 2.68 1.52
N TYR A 112 16.33 2.12 1.09
CA TYR A 112 16.27 0.82 0.41
C TYR A 112 16.57 0.95 -1.09
N LEU A 113 17.84 1.24 -1.41
CA LEU A 113 18.30 1.58 -2.77
C LEU A 113 17.84 0.59 -3.86
N ASN A 114 17.92 -0.73 -3.60
CA ASN A 114 17.47 -1.75 -4.56
C ASN A 114 15.96 -1.67 -4.86
N ALA A 115 15.15 -1.35 -3.84
CA ALA A 115 13.71 -1.16 -4.01
C ALA A 115 13.42 0.15 -4.74
N VAL A 116 14.15 1.23 -4.43
CA VAL A 116 14.05 2.52 -5.13
C VAL A 116 14.30 2.35 -6.63
N SER A 117 15.44 1.74 -7.02
CA SER A 117 15.78 1.55 -8.45
C SER A 117 14.78 0.66 -9.21
N SER A 118 14.10 -0.25 -8.51
CA SER A 118 13.03 -1.06 -9.12
C SER A 118 11.75 -0.26 -9.28
N LEU A 119 11.30 0.42 -8.22
CA LEU A 119 10.08 1.22 -8.20
C LEU A 119 10.13 2.43 -9.14
N GLU A 120 11.27 3.09 -9.30
CA GLU A 120 11.40 4.23 -10.24
C GLU A 120 11.18 3.82 -11.71
N ARG A 121 11.32 2.54 -12.04
CA ARG A 121 11.00 2.01 -13.37
C ARG A 121 9.54 1.59 -13.51
N GLU A 122 8.85 1.34 -12.40
CA GLU A 122 7.52 0.74 -12.36
C GLU A 122 6.38 1.77 -12.12
N CYS A 123 6.65 2.93 -11.50
CA CYS A 123 5.61 3.82 -10.91
C CYS A 123 5.11 5.03 -11.73
#